data_AF-A0A1G3GD94-F1
#
_entry.id   AF-A0A1G3GD94-F1
#
_cell.length_a   1.000
_cell.length_b   1.000
_cell.length_c   1.000
_cell.angle_alpha   90.00
_cell.angle_beta   90.00
_cell.angle_gamma   90.00
#
_symmetry.space_group_name_H-M   'P 1'
#
loop_
_entity.id
_entity.type
_entity.pdbx_description
1 polymer ?
#
loop_
_entity_poly.entity_id
_entity_poly.type
_entity_poly.pdbx_seq_one_letter_code
_entity_poly.pdbx_strand_id
1 'polypeptide(L)'
;MSEYAPDAPGTADHFRRWFENWEAGFAGVSGAPRLVDAALDTTVAAEGISWVGARVAAMAVGAVGSYAFLGASVAISTTFATAGTTKAGSALKYAGMSGTVLSTVSPSGTWECLGHMQNNSPSQSANLATMWVRIA
;
A
#
# COMPACT_ATOMS: atom_id res chain seq x y z
N MET A 1 28.01 -26.28 -24.10
CA MET A 1 27.10 -25.12 -24.03
C MET A 1 26.70 -24.64 -25.45
N SER A 2 26.45 -25.54 -26.39
CA SER A 2 26.02 -25.20 -27.77
C SER A 2 24.50 -25.27 -27.96
N GLU A 3 23.78 -25.84 -27.00
CA GLU A 3 22.34 -26.11 -27.11
C GLU A 3 21.48 -24.83 -27.06
N TYR A 4 21.97 -23.76 -26.42
CA TYR A 4 21.27 -22.47 -26.30
C TYR A 4 21.78 -21.40 -27.27
N ALA A 5 22.51 -21.78 -28.32
CA ALA A 5 22.94 -20.83 -29.33
C ALA A 5 21.71 -20.33 -30.13
N PRO A 6 21.64 -19.05 -30.54
CA PRO A 6 20.47 -18.49 -31.25
C PRO A 6 20.13 -19.21 -32.56
N ASP A 7 21.10 -19.91 -33.13
CA ASP A 7 21.06 -20.67 -34.39
C ASP A 7 21.01 -22.19 -34.18
N ALA A 8 21.00 -22.66 -32.93
CA ALA A 8 20.85 -24.09 -32.64
C ALA A 8 19.46 -24.59 -33.08
N PRO A 9 19.35 -25.74 -33.77
CA PRO A 9 18.07 -26.31 -34.12
C PRO A 9 17.27 -26.65 -32.86
N GLY A 10 15.96 -26.39 -32.88
CA GLY A 10 15.05 -26.82 -31.83
C GLY A 10 15.12 -28.33 -31.66
N THR A 11 15.42 -28.80 -30.44
CA THR A 11 15.46 -30.23 -30.10
C THR A 11 14.11 -30.62 -29.52
N ALA A 12 13.82 -31.93 -29.49
CA ALA A 12 12.65 -32.42 -28.77
C ALA A 12 12.65 -31.99 -27.29
N ASP A 13 13.84 -31.83 -26.69
CA ASP A 13 13.97 -31.37 -25.30
C ASP A 13 13.59 -29.89 -25.15
N HIS A 14 13.95 -29.03 -26.11
CA HIS A 14 13.52 -27.64 -26.13
C HIS A 14 11.99 -27.52 -26.15
N PHE A 15 11.32 -28.28 -27.04
CA PHE A 15 9.87 -28.24 -27.13
C PHE A 15 9.19 -28.83 -25.89
N ARG A 16 9.74 -29.91 -25.32
CA ARG A 16 9.25 -30.46 -24.05
C ARG A 16 9.29 -29.43 -22.93
N ARG A 17 10.45 -28.79 -22.70
CA ARG A 17 10.60 -27.76 -21.65
C ARG A 17 9.70 -26.56 -21.87
N TRP A 18 9.49 -26.17 -23.13
CA TRP A 18 8.54 -25.11 -23.46
C TRP A 18 7.11 -25.48 -23.07
N PHE A 19 6.67 -26.70 -23.38
CA PHE A 19 5.36 -27.21 -22.97
C PHE A 19 5.23 -27.31 -21.44
N GLU A 20 6.24 -27.87 -20.75
CA GLU A 20 6.27 -27.96 -19.29
C GLU A 20 6.16 -26.58 -18.62
N ASN A 21 6.77 -25.55 -19.22
CA ASN A 21 6.68 -24.18 -18.72
C ASN A 21 5.26 -23.59 -18.89
N TRP A 22 4.60 -23.87 -20.02
CA TRP A 22 3.20 -23.50 -20.21
C TRP A 22 2.28 -24.20 -19.23
N GLU A 23 2.44 -25.52 -19.05
CA GLU A 23 1.67 -26.29 -18.07
C GLU A 23 1.87 -25.77 -16.64
N ALA A 24 3.11 -25.46 -16.26
CA ALA A 24 3.43 -24.87 -14.97
C ALA A 24 2.74 -23.49 -14.78
N GLY A 25 2.69 -22.68 -15.84
CA GLY A 25 1.97 -21.40 -15.85
C GLY A 25 0.45 -21.56 -15.74
N PHE A 26 -0.16 -22.58 -16.34
CA PHE A 26 -1.60 -22.82 -16.18
C PHE A 26 -1.95 -23.44 -14.81
N ALA A 27 -1.10 -24.32 -14.29
CA ALA A 27 -1.27 -24.96 -12.98
C ALA A 27 -0.93 -24.04 -11.80
N GLY A 28 -0.23 -22.91 -12.04
CA GLY A 28 0.16 -21.97 -11.00
C GLY A 28 1.23 -22.53 -10.05
N VAL A 29 2.18 -23.29 -10.58
CA VAL A 29 3.30 -23.87 -9.80
C VAL A 29 4.18 -22.75 -9.24
N SER A 30 4.76 -22.96 -8.05
CA SER A 30 5.64 -21.99 -7.39
C SER A 30 6.75 -21.48 -8.32
N GLY A 31 6.76 -20.17 -8.58
CA GLY A 31 7.72 -19.50 -9.48
C GLY A 31 7.23 -19.23 -10.90
N ALA A 32 6.06 -19.76 -11.30
CA ALA A 32 5.43 -19.48 -12.59
C ALA A 32 4.19 -18.58 -12.44
N PRO A 33 3.99 -17.56 -13.31
CA PRO A 33 2.76 -16.76 -13.31
C PRO A 33 1.53 -17.61 -13.65
N ARG A 34 0.46 -17.54 -12.85
CA ARG A 34 -0.79 -18.26 -13.13
C ARG A 34 -1.55 -17.57 -14.25
N LEU A 35 -1.67 -18.22 -15.41
CA LEU A 35 -2.25 -17.61 -16.62
C LEU A 35 -3.79 -17.66 -16.67
N VAL A 36 -4.41 -18.51 -15.87
CA VAL A 36 -5.87 -18.55 -15.68
C VAL A 36 -6.14 -18.43 -14.19
N ASP A 37 -6.53 -17.22 -13.78
CA ASP A 37 -6.94 -16.97 -12.41
C ASP A 37 -8.45 -17.18 -12.32
N ALA A 38 -8.89 -18.13 -11.49
CA ALA A 38 -10.30 -18.30 -11.16
C ALA A 38 -10.88 -17.03 -10.50
N ALA A 39 -10.02 -16.14 -9.98
CA ALA A 39 -10.40 -14.80 -9.52
C ALA A 39 -10.89 -13.86 -10.62
N LEU A 40 -10.57 -14.14 -11.89
CA LEU A 40 -10.96 -13.34 -13.06
C LEU A 40 -12.11 -13.98 -13.85
N ASP A 41 -12.66 -15.10 -13.38
CA ASP A 41 -13.88 -15.69 -13.94
C ASP A 41 -15.11 -14.85 -13.56
N THR A 42 -16.16 -14.92 -14.37
CA THR A 42 -17.44 -14.21 -14.19
C THR A 42 -18.25 -14.70 -12.99
N THR A 43 -17.85 -15.82 -12.38
CA THR A 43 -18.44 -16.32 -11.15
C THR A 43 -17.49 -16.08 -9.98
N VAL A 44 -18.05 -15.64 -8.86
CA VAL A 44 -17.26 -15.33 -7.66
C VAL A 44 -16.85 -16.64 -6.98
N ALA A 45 -15.68 -17.15 -7.35
CA ALA A 45 -15.05 -18.30 -6.71
C ALA A 45 -14.45 -17.92 -5.34
N ALA A 46 -14.34 -18.88 -4.42
CA ALA A 46 -13.77 -18.64 -3.08
C ALA A 46 -12.32 -18.14 -3.15
N GLU A 47 -11.56 -18.66 -4.11
CA GLU A 47 -10.19 -18.23 -4.43
C GLU A 47 -10.17 -16.77 -4.89
N GLY A 48 -11.16 -16.35 -5.68
CA GLY A 48 -11.33 -14.96 -6.10
C GLY A 48 -11.64 -14.01 -4.96
N ILE A 49 -12.55 -14.41 -4.06
CA ILE A 49 -12.83 -13.66 -2.82
C ILE A 49 -11.55 -13.52 -1.98
N SER A 50 -10.80 -14.61 -1.81
CA SER A 50 -9.55 -14.59 -1.06
C SER A 50 -8.49 -13.69 -1.70
N TRP A 51 -8.35 -13.75 -3.03
CA TRP A 51 -7.39 -12.95 -3.78
C TRP A 51 -7.69 -11.46 -3.73
N VAL A 52 -8.95 -11.08 -3.93
CA VAL A 52 -9.43 -9.69 -3.84
C VAL A 52 -9.35 -9.22 -2.39
N GLY A 53 -9.83 -10.03 -1.46
CA GLY A 53 -9.83 -9.75 -0.03
C GLY A 53 -8.43 -9.48 0.51
N ALA A 54 -7.43 -10.26 0.10
CA ALA A 54 -6.03 -10.02 0.49
C ALA A 54 -5.50 -8.65 0.02
N ARG A 55 -5.89 -8.20 -1.18
CA ARG A 55 -5.49 -6.90 -1.74
C ARG A 55 -6.23 -5.74 -1.10
N VAL A 56 -7.53 -5.91 -0.83
CA VAL A 56 -8.33 -4.92 -0.10
C VAL A 56 -7.84 -4.80 1.35
N ALA A 57 -7.51 -5.92 2.01
CA ALA A 57 -6.92 -5.91 3.34
C ALA A 57 -5.55 -5.24 3.37
N ALA A 58 -4.74 -5.41 2.32
CA ALA A 58 -3.49 -4.67 2.14
C ALA A 58 -3.69 -3.16 1.92
N MET A 59 -4.91 -2.72 1.59
CA MET A 59 -5.34 -1.33 1.45
C MET A 59 -6.22 -0.85 2.61
N ALA A 60 -6.24 -1.57 3.73
CA ALA A 60 -6.98 -1.16 4.92
C ALA A 60 -6.53 0.22 5.41
N VAL A 61 -7.41 0.93 6.13
CA VAL A 61 -7.09 2.24 6.72
C VAL A 61 -5.83 2.12 7.56
N GLY A 62 -4.83 2.92 7.19
CA GLY A 62 -3.53 2.92 7.82
C GLY A 62 -2.52 2.01 7.14
N ALA A 63 -2.78 1.36 6.01
CA ALA A 63 -1.75 0.74 5.18
C ALA A 63 -0.85 1.78 4.49
N VAL A 64 0.30 1.36 3.95
CA VAL A 64 1.16 2.24 3.15
C VAL A 64 0.36 2.81 1.97
N GLY A 65 0.49 4.12 1.73
CA GLY A 65 -0.31 4.87 0.75
C GLY A 65 -1.66 5.37 1.29
N SER A 66 -2.06 5.01 2.53
CA SER A 66 -3.25 5.57 3.15
C SER A 66 -3.04 7.04 3.52
N TYR A 67 -4.09 7.84 3.33
CA TYR A 67 -4.13 9.25 3.71
C TYR A 67 -4.99 9.42 4.97
N ALA A 68 -4.57 10.31 5.87
CA ALA A 68 -5.34 10.64 7.06
C ALA A 68 -5.11 12.09 7.50
N PHE A 69 -6.13 12.68 8.12
CA PHE A 69 -5.96 13.91 8.87
C PHE A 69 -5.44 13.57 10.27
N LEU A 70 -4.22 14.02 10.55
CA LEU A 70 -3.54 13.77 11.82
C LEU A 70 -3.02 15.07 12.42
N GLY A 71 -3.07 15.15 13.74
CA GLY A 71 -2.47 16.23 14.55
C GLY A 71 -1.40 15.67 15.50
N ALA A 72 -0.51 16.54 15.98
CA ALA A 72 0.49 16.15 16.97
C ALA A 72 -0.19 15.69 18.28
N SER A 73 0.31 14.60 18.87
CA SER A 73 -0.27 14.00 20.08
C SER A 73 -0.19 14.87 21.33
N VAL A 74 0.64 15.91 21.33
CA VAL A 74 0.82 16.79 22.49
C VAL A 74 0.02 18.06 22.25
N ALA A 75 -0.84 18.39 23.22
CA ALA A 75 -1.61 19.62 23.22
C ALA A 75 -0.71 20.80 22.82
N ILE A 76 -1.03 21.40 21.67
CA ILE A 76 -0.49 22.69 21.22
C ILE A 76 1.03 22.65 20.98
N SER A 77 1.46 22.02 19.87
CA SER A 77 2.72 22.42 19.23
C SER A 77 2.47 23.69 18.42
N THR A 78 3.28 24.73 18.64
CA THR A 78 3.23 26.02 17.91
C THR A 78 3.93 25.94 16.54
N THR A 79 4.55 24.81 16.23
CA THR A 79 5.24 24.58 14.96
C THR A 79 4.41 23.67 14.06
N PHE A 80 4.10 24.16 12.87
CA PHE A 80 3.47 23.39 11.80
C PHE A 80 4.47 22.38 11.22
N ALA A 81 3.98 21.18 10.90
CA ALA A 81 4.70 20.29 10.00
C ALA A 81 4.68 20.88 8.58
N THR A 82 5.84 21.12 7.99
CA THR A 82 5.95 21.51 6.58
C THR A 82 5.78 20.29 5.68
N ALA A 83 5.31 20.50 4.45
CA ALA A 83 5.21 19.41 3.48
C ALA A 83 6.58 18.72 3.30
N GLY A 84 6.58 17.39 3.15
CA GLY A 84 7.77 16.54 3.10
C GLY A 84 8.36 16.16 4.45
N THR A 85 7.90 16.74 5.56
CA THR A 85 8.35 16.30 6.90
C THR A 85 7.76 14.95 7.25
N THR A 86 8.56 14.08 7.87
CA THR A 86 8.13 12.76 8.30
C THR A 86 7.97 12.68 9.81
N LYS A 87 6.99 11.90 10.27
CA LYS A 87 6.77 11.61 11.68
C LYS A 87 6.36 10.15 11.88
N ALA A 88 6.79 9.58 13.00
CA ALA A 88 6.23 8.32 13.47
C ALA A 88 4.75 8.54 13.85
N GLY A 89 3.90 7.59 13.49
CA GLY A 89 2.47 7.62 13.80
C GLY A 89 2.18 7.65 15.31
N SER A 90 3.09 7.12 16.13
CA SER A 90 3.05 7.24 17.59
C SER A 90 3.10 8.69 18.10
N ALA A 91 3.65 9.62 17.32
CA ALA A 91 3.67 11.06 17.63
C ALA A 91 2.40 11.79 17.14
N LEU A 92 1.49 11.08 16.48
CA LEU A 92 0.30 11.62 15.82
C LEU A 92 -0.98 11.05 16.44
N LYS A 93 -2.09 11.76 16.23
CA LYS A 93 -3.46 11.35 16.58
C LYS A 93 -4.40 11.69 15.44
N TYR A 94 -5.44 10.87 15.24
CA TYR A 94 -6.49 11.19 14.28
C TYR A 94 -7.21 12.48 14.69
N ALA A 95 -7.30 13.41 13.75
CA ALA A 95 -7.89 14.72 13.95
C ALA A 95 -8.96 15.01 12.91
N GLY A 96 -10.01 15.72 13.31
CA GLY A 96 -11.02 16.26 12.42
C GLY A 96 -10.53 17.55 11.77
N MET A 97 -11.25 18.04 10.77
CA MET A 97 -10.90 19.24 10.00
C MET A 97 -10.66 20.50 10.87
N SER A 98 -11.29 20.58 12.05
CA SER A 98 -11.13 21.68 13.01
C SER A 98 -9.97 21.48 14.00
N GLY A 99 -9.26 20.34 13.92
CA GLY A 99 -8.13 20.01 14.78
C GLY A 99 -8.47 19.36 16.09
N THR A 100 -9.77 19.08 16.26
CA THR A 100 -10.25 18.26 17.34
C THR A 100 -9.67 16.85 17.18
N VAL A 101 -8.96 16.38 18.20
CA VAL A 101 -8.53 14.99 18.28
C VAL A 101 -9.77 14.12 18.34
N LEU A 102 -9.97 13.27 17.33
CA LEU A 102 -11.12 12.38 17.21
C LEU A 102 -10.87 11.04 17.91
N SER A 103 -9.60 10.67 18.10
CA SER A 103 -9.23 9.41 18.72
C SER A 103 -7.96 9.54 19.54
N THR A 104 -7.93 8.84 20.68
CA THR A 104 -6.73 8.68 21.51
C THR A 104 -5.80 7.60 20.99
N VAL A 105 -6.22 6.80 19.99
CA VAL A 105 -5.38 5.81 19.32
C VAL A 105 -4.43 6.52 18.35
N SER A 106 -3.14 6.21 18.46
CA SER A 106 -2.15 6.68 17.49
C SER A 106 -2.11 5.75 16.28
N PRO A 107 -1.99 6.29 15.05
CA PRO A 107 -1.73 5.46 13.89
C PRO A 107 -0.35 4.78 14.01
N SER A 108 -0.18 3.63 13.38
CA SER A 108 1.11 2.95 13.27
C SER A 108 1.94 3.49 12.09
N GLY A 109 3.22 3.14 12.06
CA GLY A 109 4.09 3.40 10.90
C GLY A 109 4.69 4.79 10.85
N THR A 110 5.25 5.15 9.70
CA THR A 110 5.84 6.45 9.38
C THR A 110 4.95 7.18 8.38
N TRP A 111 4.73 8.46 8.66
CA TRP A 111 3.83 9.32 7.91
C TRP A 111 4.58 10.53 7.37
N GLU A 112 4.27 10.94 6.14
CA GLU A 112 4.81 12.14 5.50
C GLU A 112 3.73 13.22 5.37
N CYS A 113 4.06 14.45 5.76
CA CYS A 113 3.18 15.61 5.70
C CYS A 113 3.01 16.07 4.26
N LEU A 114 1.77 16.23 3.81
CA LEU A 114 1.44 16.76 2.49
C LEU A 114 1.03 18.23 2.53
N GLY A 115 0.54 18.67 3.69
CA GLY A 115 0.07 20.03 3.88
C GLY A 115 -0.83 20.12 5.10
N HIS A 116 -1.04 21.33 5.58
CA HIS A 116 -1.88 21.62 6.73
C HIS A 116 -2.86 22.73 6.37
N MET A 117 -4.01 22.72 7.03
CA MET A 117 -4.87 23.89 6.99
C MET A 117 -4.26 24.99 7.85
N GLN A 118 -4.06 26.16 7.25
CA GLN A 118 -3.66 27.37 7.95
C GLN A 118 -4.93 28.05 8.47
N ASN A 119 -5.02 28.25 9.79
CA ASN A 119 -6.10 29.01 10.40
C ASN A 119 -5.55 30.40 10.78
N ASN A 120 -6.22 31.48 10.37
CA ASN A 120 -5.76 32.86 10.61
C ASN A 120 -6.05 33.37 12.03
N SER A 121 -6.48 32.50 12.95
CA SER A 121 -6.77 32.86 14.33
C SER A 121 -5.57 32.56 15.23
N PRO A 122 -4.97 33.57 15.89
CA PRO A 122 -3.77 33.40 16.73
C PRO A 122 -4.02 32.57 18.01
N SER A 123 -5.29 32.29 18.35
CA SER A 123 -5.69 31.45 19.48
C SER A 123 -5.91 29.97 19.12
N GLN A 124 -5.85 29.62 17.83
CA GLN A 124 -6.10 28.26 17.35
C GLN A 124 -4.78 27.66 16.86
N SER A 125 -4.20 26.89 17.76
CA SER A 125 -2.93 26.15 17.69
C SER A 125 -2.54 25.68 16.28
N ALA A 126 -1.27 25.81 15.96
CA ALA A 126 -0.67 25.44 14.69
C ALA A 126 -0.59 23.91 14.42
N ASN A 127 -1.66 23.12 14.60
CA ASN A 127 -1.67 21.67 14.37
C ASN A 127 -3.09 21.08 14.19
N LEU A 128 -4.02 21.86 13.63
CA LEU A 128 -5.46 21.56 13.70
C LEU A 128 -6.00 20.71 12.53
N ALA A 129 -5.17 19.90 11.89
CA ALA A 129 -5.46 18.89 10.86
C ALA A 129 -4.45 19.07 9.74
N THR A 130 -3.45 18.21 9.78
CA THR A 130 -2.48 18.07 8.72
C THR A 130 -2.84 16.83 7.92
N MET A 131 -2.79 16.92 6.61
CA MET A 131 -2.95 15.76 5.74
C MET A 131 -1.62 15.03 5.68
N TRP A 132 -1.64 13.75 6.01
CA TRP A 132 -0.48 12.88 5.96
C TRP A 132 -0.74 11.67 5.08
N VAL A 133 0.32 11.14 4.45
CA VAL A 133 0.32 9.84 3.78
C VAL A 133 1.24 8.88 4.53
N ARG A 134 0.82 7.64 4.71
CA ARG A 134 1.69 6.60 5.30
C ARG A 134 2.69 6.11 4.28
N ILE A 135 3.98 6.12 4.62
CA ILE A 135 5.07 5.71 3.73
C ILE A 135 5.79 4.44 4.19
N ALA A 136 5.62 4.04 5.47
CA ALA A 136 6.13 2.78 6.03
C ALA A 136 5.30 2.33 7.23
#